data_AF-A0A1S1TNQ1-F1
#
_entry.id   AF-A0A1S1TNQ1-F1
#
_cell.length_a   1.000
_cell.length_b   1.000
_cell.length_c   1.000
_cell.angle_alpha   90.00
_cell.angle_beta   90.00
_cell.angle_gamma   90.00
#
_symmetry.space_group_name_H-M   'P 1'
#
loop_
_entity.id
_entity.type
_entity.pdbx_description
1 polymer ?
#
loop_
_entity_poly.entity_id
_entity_poly.type
_entity_poly.pdbx_seq_one_letter_code
_entity_poly.pdbx_strand_id
1 'polypeptide(L)'
;MKRRTLAAALVAFASASLPAAAGGTDTLVKARQASMKEMAAAAKAIAEMFDGKRAYQPEAFKAAANTLSARTGPALIAQFPEGTLGPPSGAKPEIDQARADFEALAGHIGRLADALAAKAERAPAEITTDMLMGADLPMDGGSLLGKRPGAAQDDPAGMPPEHILHLVLQDCTSCHSRFRQKQQ
;
A
#
# COMPACT_ATOMS: atom_id res chain seq x y z
N MET A 1 -60.98 -43.87 -35.40
CA MET A 1 -59.51 -44.04 -35.31
C MET A 1 -58.88 -42.79 -34.68
N LYS A 2 -57.81 -42.99 -33.89
CA LYS A 2 -57.38 -42.20 -32.73
C LYS A 2 -56.85 -40.79 -33.03
N ARG A 3 -57.26 -39.82 -32.21
CA ARG A 3 -56.71 -38.46 -32.07
C ARG A 3 -55.24 -38.54 -31.64
N ARG A 4 -54.34 -37.82 -32.32
CA ARG A 4 -52.93 -37.67 -31.92
C ARG A 4 -52.76 -36.32 -31.22
N THR A 5 -52.62 -36.37 -29.90
CA THR A 5 -52.23 -35.23 -29.05
C THR A 5 -50.73 -35.00 -29.16
N LEU A 6 -50.33 -33.78 -29.55
CA LEU A 6 -48.95 -33.29 -29.49
C LEU A 6 -48.75 -32.65 -28.11
N ALA A 7 -47.91 -33.26 -27.27
CA ALA A 7 -47.48 -32.69 -26.00
C ALA A 7 -46.23 -31.84 -26.25
N ALA A 8 -46.34 -30.53 -26.05
CA ALA A 8 -45.20 -29.61 -26.06
C ALA A 8 -44.51 -29.64 -24.69
N ALA A 9 -43.26 -30.10 -24.65
CA ALA A 9 -42.44 -30.06 -23.46
C ALA A 9 -41.82 -28.66 -23.31
N LEU A 10 -42.28 -27.87 -22.34
CA LEU A 10 -41.58 -26.67 -21.87
C LEU A 10 -40.37 -27.11 -21.02
N VAL A 11 -39.17 -26.89 -21.54
CA VAL A 11 -37.92 -27.00 -20.77
C VAL A 11 -37.71 -25.68 -20.03
N ALA A 12 -37.97 -25.67 -18.73
CA ALA A 12 -37.64 -24.55 -17.86
C ALA A 12 -36.13 -24.57 -17.55
N PHE A 13 -35.38 -23.59 -18.07
CA PHE A 13 -34.02 -23.31 -17.62
C PHE A 13 -34.10 -22.70 -16.22
N ALA A 14 -33.83 -23.49 -15.19
CA ALA A 14 -33.59 -22.98 -13.86
C ALA A 14 -32.17 -22.37 -13.82
N SER A 15 -32.09 -21.05 -13.90
CA SER A 15 -30.86 -20.31 -13.63
C SER A 15 -30.54 -20.42 -12.13
N ALA A 16 -29.66 -21.35 -11.76
CA ALA A 16 -29.11 -21.43 -10.43
C ALA A 16 -28.23 -20.19 -10.19
N SER A 17 -28.78 -19.20 -9.47
CA SER A 17 -28.01 -18.08 -8.96
C SER A 17 -27.23 -18.58 -7.74
N LEU A 18 -25.93 -18.80 -7.89
CA LEU A 18 -25.05 -19.07 -6.75
C LEU A 18 -25.01 -17.82 -5.86
N PRO A 19 -25.25 -17.93 -4.53
CA PRO A 19 -25.01 -16.82 -3.63
C PRO A 19 -23.50 -16.51 -3.64
N ALA A 20 -23.15 -15.31 -4.11
CA ALA A 20 -21.78 -14.85 -4.23
C ALA A 20 -21.09 -14.71 -2.86
N ALA A 21 -19.76 -14.82 -2.90
CA ALA A 21 -18.76 -14.81 -1.83
C ALA A 21 -18.71 -13.55 -0.92
N ALA A 22 -19.84 -13.09 -0.39
CA ALA A 22 -19.93 -11.88 0.42
C ALA A 22 -19.06 -11.95 1.70
N GLY A 23 -19.00 -13.09 2.37
CA GLY A 23 -18.19 -13.26 3.60
C GLY A 23 -16.67 -13.24 3.38
N GLY A 24 -16.20 -13.65 2.20
CA GLY A 24 -14.78 -13.60 1.84
C GLY A 24 -14.30 -12.18 1.58
N THR A 25 -15.12 -11.39 0.89
CA THR A 25 -14.82 -9.98 0.58
C THR A 25 -14.76 -9.12 1.84
N ASP A 26 -15.71 -9.27 2.76
CA ASP A 26 -15.70 -8.53 4.03
C ASP A 26 -14.49 -8.85 4.90
N THR A 27 -14.09 -10.13 4.95
CA THR A 27 -12.91 -10.56 5.70
C THR A 27 -11.64 -9.95 5.11
N LEU A 28 -11.52 -9.94 3.78
CA LEU A 28 -10.40 -9.30 3.08
C LEU A 28 -10.35 -7.79 3.31
N VAL A 29 -11.49 -7.10 3.24
CA VAL A 29 -11.58 -5.66 3.50
C VAL A 29 -11.09 -5.33 4.91
N LYS A 30 -11.54 -6.07 5.92
CA LYS A 30 -11.10 -5.91 7.31
C LYS A 30 -9.61 -6.17 7.47
N ALA A 31 -9.10 -7.26 6.88
CA ALA A 31 -7.68 -7.61 6.93
C ALA A 31 -6.82 -6.50 6.30
N ARG A 32 -7.23 -5.98 5.15
CA ARG A 32 -6.56 -4.87 4.48
C ARG A 32 -6.52 -3.60 5.33
N GLN A 33 -7.66 -3.22 5.91
CA GLN A 33 -7.74 -2.03 6.76
C GLN A 33 -6.89 -2.19 8.03
N ALA A 34 -6.81 -3.39 8.60
CA ALA A 34 -5.89 -3.68 9.70
C ALA A 34 -4.42 -3.53 9.26
N SER A 35 -4.05 -4.09 8.11
CA SER A 35 -2.71 -3.96 7.55
C SER A 35 -2.32 -2.49 7.31
N MET A 36 -3.23 -1.66 6.78
CA MET A 36 -2.99 -0.21 6.63
C MET A 36 -2.74 0.49 7.97
N LYS A 37 -3.46 0.10 9.03
CA LYS A 37 -3.27 0.67 10.37
C LYS A 37 -1.93 0.28 10.97
N GLU A 38 -1.51 -0.97 10.78
CA GLU A 38 -0.21 -1.47 11.25
C GLU A 38 0.94 -0.74 10.53
N MET A 39 0.85 -0.55 9.21
CA MET A 39 1.83 0.25 8.47
C MET A 39 1.85 1.72 8.93
N ALA A 40 0.68 2.34 9.15
CA ALA A 40 0.60 3.71 9.64
C ALA A 40 1.23 3.85 11.04
N ALA A 41 0.99 2.88 11.93
CA ALA A 41 1.60 2.86 13.25
C ALA A 41 3.12 2.68 13.19
N ALA A 42 3.61 1.81 12.31
CA ALA A 42 5.04 1.59 12.10
C ALA A 42 5.72 2.86 11.55
N ALA A 43 5.20 3.44 10.46
CA ALA A 43 5.76 4.66 9.89
C ALA A 43 5.76 5.82 10.90
N LYS A 44 4.68 5.97 11.68
CA LYS A 44 4.59 6.95 12.75
C LYS A 44 5.63 6.72 13.84
N ALA A 45 5.82 5.47 14.29
CA ALA A 45 6.81 5.15 15.31
C ALA A 45 8.22 5.56 14.89
N ILE A 46 8.59 5.28 13.64
CA ILE A 46 9.90 5.66 13.10
C ILE A 46 10.01 7.19 12.99
N ALA A 47 8.99 7.86 12.46
CA ALA A 47 8.97 9.32 12.34
C ALA A 47 9.13 10.01 13.70
N GLU A 48 8.42 9.53 14.73
CA GLU A 48 8.53 10.07 16.09
C GLU A 48 9.93 9.86 16.70
N MET A 49 10.64 8.79 16.34
CA MET A 49 12.03 8.59 16.78
C MET A 49 12.98 9.62 16.16
N PHE A 50 12.88 9.85 14.84
CA PHE A 50 13.69 10.87 14.16
C PHE A 50 13.34 12.30 14.61
N ASP A 51 12.06 12.59 14.83
CA ASP A 51 11.58 13.88 15.33
C ASP A 51 11.89 14.13 16.83
N GLY A 52 12.46 13.16 17.55
CA GLY A 52 12.70 13.25 18.99
C GLY A 52 11.44 13.25 19.86
N LYS A 53 10.27 12.94 19.29
CA LYS A 53 8.97 12.84 19.99
C LYS A 53 8.81 11.51 20.74
N ARG A 54 9.62 10.51 20.36
CA ARG A 54 9.73 9.19 20.99
C ARG A 54 11.20 8.88 21.21
N ALA A 55 11.53 8.25 22.34
CA ALA A 55 12.87 7.74 22.58
C ALA A 55 13.28 6.75 21.47
N TYR A 56 14.45 6.96 20.89
CA TYR A 56 15.02 6.02 19.92
C TYR A 56 15.33 4.70 20.63
N GLN A 57 14.96 3.59 19.99
CA GLN A 57 15.28 2.24 20.44
C GLN A 57 15.59 1.41 19.19
N PRO A 58 16.82 0.88 19.02
CA PRO A 58 17.24 0.20 17.79
C PRO A 58 16.33 -0.97 17.41
N GLU A 59 15.94 -1.79 18.40
CA GLU A 59 15.03 -2.92 18.19
C GLU A 59 13.62 -2.50 17.80
N ALA A 60 13.11 -1.39 18.35
CA ALA A 60 11.80 -0.87 17.97
C ALA A 60 11.82 -0.23 16.58
N PHE A 61 12.92 0.44 16.21
CA PHE A 61 13.14 0.96 14.86
C PHE A 61 13.16 -0.19 13.84
N LYS A 62 13.93 -1.24 14.12
CA LYS A 62 13.98 -2.47 13.31
C LYS A 62 12.63 -3.15 13.19
N ALA A 63 11.90 -3.34 14.29
CA ALA A 63 10.57 -3.96 14.26
C ALA A 63 9.58 -3.15 13.40
N ALA A 64 9.61 -1.82 13.48
CA ALA A 64 8.77 -0.96 12.67
C ALA A 64 9.17 -0.99 11.19
N ALA A 65 10.46 -0.92 10.87
CA ALA A 65 10.94 -1.02 9.49
C ALA A 65 10.57 -2.37 8.84
N ASN A 66 10.74 -3.47 9.58
CA ASN A 66 10.34 -4.80 9.13
C ASN A 66 8.83 -4.94 8.95
N THR A 67 8.04 -4.24 9.77
CA THR A 67 6.57 -4.17 9.59
C THR A 67 6.20 -3.49 8.28
N LEU A 68 6.90 -2.42 7.89
CA LEU A 68 6.68 -1.75 6.61
C LEU A 68 7.09 -2.65 5.45
N SER A 69 8.29 -3.23 5.47
CA SER A 69 8.78 -4.14 4.42
C SER A 69 7.81 -5.32 4.21
N ALA A 70 7.37 -5.98 5.28
CA ALA A 70 6.49 -7.14 5.19
C ALA A 70 5.08 -6.86 4.63
N ARG A 71 4.63 -5.60 4.62
CA ARG A 71 3.23 -5.22 4.33
C ARG A 71 3.07 -4.34 3.10
N THR A 72 4.17 -3.89 2.52
CA THR A 72 4.21 -3.05 1.33
C THR A 72 4.53 -3.89 0.09
N GLY A 73 4.69 -3.25 -1.08
CA GLY A 73 5.07 -3.97 -2.30
C GLY A 73 4.05 -5.04 -2.72
N PRO A 74 4.50 -6.26 -3.08
CA PRO A 74 3.60 -7.35 -3.48
C PRO A 74 2.54 -7.71 -2.43
N ALA A 75 2.88 -7.66 -1.14
CA ALA A 75 1.94 -7.95 -0.05
C ALA A 75 0.80 -6.91 0.01
N LEU A 76 1.10 -5.65 -0.32
CA LEU A 76 0.09 -4.60 -0.45
C LEU A 76 -0.80 -4.85 -1.67
N ILE A 77 -0.22 -5.14 -2.82
CA ILE A 77 -0.94 -5.35 -4.08
C ILE A 77 -1.94 -6.49 -3.96
N ALA A 78 -1.54 -7.60 -3.34
CA ALA A 78 -2.38 -8.78 -3.14
C ALA A 78 -3.66 -8.50 -2.32
N GLN A 79 -3.70 -7.41 -1.55
CA GLN A 79 -4.88 -7.02 -0.76
C GLN A 79 -5.96 -6.28 -1.58
N PHE A 80 -5.75 -6.06 -2.88
CA PHE A 80 -6.69 -5.37 -3.77
C PHE A 80 -7.07 -6.21 -5.00
N PRO A 81 -7.67 -7.40 -4.81
CA PRO A 81 -8.23 -8.15 -5.94
C PRO A 81 -9.43 -7.40 -6.55
N GLU A 82 -9.66 -7.63 -7.84
CA GLU A 82 -10.80 -7.06 -8.57
C GLU A 82 -12.12 -7.37 -7.85
N GLY A 83 -13.06 -6.43 -7.88
CA GLY A 83 -14.38 -6.59 -7.25
C GLY A 83 -14.41 -6.40 -5.73
N THR A 84 -13.29 -6.03 -5.09
CA THR A 84 -13.22 -5.74 -3.63
C THR A 84 -13.06 -4.25 -3.30
N LEU A 85 -13.39 -3.40 -4.27
CA LEU A 85 -13.26 -1.94 -4.21
C LEU A 85 -14.62 -1.27 -3.95
N GLY A 86 -14.61 0.05 -3.71
CA GLY A 86 -15.80 0.84 -3.38
C GLY A 86 -16.23 0.70 -1.90
N PRO A 87 -17.26 1.42 -1.46
CA PRO A 87 -17.78 1.30 -0.09
C PRO A 87 -18.19 -0.15 0.21
N PRO A 88 -17.88 -0.71 1.39
CA PRO A 88 -17.30 -0.05 2.58
C PRO A 88 -15.77 -0.08 2.66
N SER A 89 -15.06 -0.50 1.61
CA SER A 89 -13.61 -0.71 1.67
C SER A 89 -12.79 0.56 1.88
N GLY A 90 -13.29 1.70 1.39
CA GLY A 90 -12.53 2.95 1.27
C GLY A 90 -11.52 2.95 0.11
N ALA A 91 -11.38 1.84 -0.63
CA ALA A 91 -10.59 1.75 -1.84
C ALA A 91 -11.43 2.24 -3.04
N LYS A 92 -10.87 3.10 -3.87
CA LYS A 92 -11.55 3.63 -5.06
C LYS A 92 -11.54 2.60 -6.21
N PRO A 93 -12.62 2.50 -7.02
CA PRO A 93 -12.64 1.68 -8.25
C PRO A 93 -11.49 2.01 -9.23
N GLU A 94 -10.92 3.21 -9.15
CA GLU A 94 -9.78 3.68 -9.93
C GLU A 94 -8.52 2.81 -9.78
N ILE A 95 -8.43 1.98 -8.73
CA ILE A 95 -7.38 0.97 -8.59
C ILE A 95 -7.44 -0.05 -9.74
N ASP A 96 -8.63 -0.46 -10.18
CA ASP A 96 -8.76 -1.39 -11.31
C ASP A 96 -8.52 -0.66 -12.64
N GLN A 97 -9.01 0.56 -12.78
CA GLN A 97 -8.87 1.36 -14.01
C GLN A 97 -7.41 1.77 -14.28
N ALA A 98 -6.64 2.01 -13.22
CA ALA A 98 -5.23 2.40 -13.29
C ALA A 98 -4.34 1.42 -12.53
N ARG A 99 -4.56 0.12 -12.75
CA ARG A 99 -3.88 -0.95 -12.01
C ARG A 99 -2.37 -0.86 -12.06
N ALA A 100 -1.81 -0.64 -13.26
CA ALA A 100 -0.36 -0.53 -13.43
C ALA A 100 0.24 0.61 -12.58
N ASP A 101 -0.45 1.74 -12.46
CA ASP A 101 0.01 2.87 -11.65
C ASP A 101 -0.10 2.59 -10.14
N PHE A 102 -1.16 1.90 -9.72
CA PHE A 102 -1.30 1.44 -8.33
C PHE A 102 -0.17 0.47 -7.96
N GLU A 103 0.10 -0.53 -8.80
CA GLU A 103 1.14 -1.52 -8.59
C GLU A 103 2.55 -0.91 -8.63
N ALA A 104 2.79 0.04 -9.54
CA ALA A 104 4.06 0.76 -9.61
C ALA A 104 4.33 1.54 -8.31
N LEU A 105 3.33 2.24 -7.79
CA LEU A 105 3.45 3.00 -6.55
C LEU A 105 3.60 2.09 -5.33
N ALA A 106 2.76 1.06 -5.21
CA ALA A 106 2.87 0.06 -4.14
C ALA A 106 4.25 -0.65 -4.16
N GLY A 107 4.75 -0.99 -5.35
CA GLY A 107 6.06 -1.57 -5.56
C GLY A 107 7.20 -0.62 -5.21
N HIS A 108 7.06 0.68 -5.48
CA HIS A 108 8.07 1.67 -5.08
C HIS A 108 8.14 1.83 -3.56
N ILE A 109 6.98 1.92 -2.89
CA ILE A 109 6.89 1.91 -1.42
C ILE A 109 7.58 0.65 -0.87
N GLY A 110 7.33 -0.51 -1.48
CA GLY A 110 7.96 -1.78 -1.10
C GLY A 110 9.49 -1.73 -1.14
N ARG A 111 10.06 -1.30 -2.27
CA ARG A 111 11.53 -1.19 -2.41
C ARG A 111 12.16 -0.24 -1.40
N LEU A 112 11.51 0.89 -1.13
CA LEU A 112 11.96 1.83 -0.09
C LEU A 112 11.88 1.19 1.31
N ALA A 113 10.77 0.52 1.63
CA ALA A 113 10.60 -0.15 2.92
C ALA A 113 11.61 -1.29 3.12
N ASP A 114 11.93 -2.05 2.08
CA ASP A 114 12.97 -3.09 2.10
C ASP A 114 14.36 -2.50 2.36
N ALA A 115 14.69 -1.38 1.71
CA ALA A 115 15.94 -0.67 1.96
C ALA A 115 16.03 -0.11 3.40
N LEU A 116 14.91 0.41 3.92
CA LEU A 116 14.81 0.86 5.31
C LEU A 116 15.02 -0.29 6.30
N ALA A 117 14.36 -1.44 6.07
CA ALA A 117 14.51 -2.64 6.86
C ALA A 117 15.96 -3.15 6.84
N ALA A 118 16.59 -3.23 5.67
CA ALA A 118 17.98 -3.65 5.53
C ALA A 118 18.96 -2.74 6.30
N LYS A 119 18.69 -1.43 6.36
CA LYS A 119 19.47 -0.48 7.18
C LYS A 119 19.20 -0.68 8.67
N ALA A 120 17.95 -0.93 9.05
CA ALA A 120 17.58 -1.15 10.45
C ALA A 120 18.19 -2.43 11.05
N GLU A 121 18.58 -3.43 10.23
CA GLU A 121 19.36 -4.59 10.69
C GLU A 121 20.73 -4.21 11.28
N ARG A 122 21.26 -3.04 10.94
CA ARG A 122 22.55 -2.51 11.41
C ARG A 122 22.37 -1.22 12.20
N ALA A 123 21.19 -1.02 12.79
CA ALA A 123 20.85 0.17 13.54
C ALA A 123 21.87 0.42 14.68
N PRO A 124 22.50 1.61 14.74
CA PRO A 124 23.37 1.98 15.86
C PRO A 124 22.59 2.10 17.17
N ALA A 125 23.28 2.19 18.31
CA ALA A 125 22.65 2.34 19.62
C ALA A 125 21.92 3.68 19.80
N GLU A 126 22.37 4.71 19.08
CA GLU A 126 21.84 6.08 19.12
C GLU A 126 21.65 6.59 17.68
N ILE A 127 20.78 7.57 17.48
CA ILE A 127 20.64 8.21 16.16
C ILE A 127 21.95 8.93 15.80
N THR A 128 22.55 8.53 14.69
CA THR A 128 23.78 9.11 14.14
C THR A 128 23.48 10.03 12.96
N THR A 129 24.43 10.89 12.60
CA THR A 129 24.28 11.84 11.49
C THR A 129 24.00 11.16 10.14
N ASP A 130 24.54 9.96 9.90
CA ASP A 130 24.27 9.17 8.68
C ASP A 130 22.85 8.59 8.62
N MET A 131 22.13 8.56 9.76
CA MET A 131 20.72 8.18 9.79
C MET A 131 19.80 9.31 9.31
N LEU A 132 20.25 10.55 9.45
CA LEU A 132 19.45 11.76 9.26
C LEU A 132 19.45 12.23 7.80
N MET A 133 18.34 12.83 7.40
CA MET A 133 18.31 13.67 6.21
C MET A 133 19.17 14.91 6.45
N GLY A 134 20.27 15.04 5.71
CA GLY A 134 21.04 16.28 5.72
C GLY A 134 20.18 17.46 5.25
N ALA A 135 20.29 18.61 5.92
CA ALA A 135 19.57 19.84 5.57
C ALA A 135 19.89 20.37 4.16
N ASP A 136 20.96 19.86 3.54
CA ASP A 136 21.46 20.26 2.22
C ASP A 136 20.88 19.44 1.05
N LEU A 137 20.02 18.45 1.32
CA LEU A 137 19.29 17.78 0.25
C LEU A 137 18.10 18.67 -0.17
N PRO A 138 17.99 19.07 -1.45
CA PRO A 138 16.88 19.89 -1.90
C PRO A 138 15.58 19.09 -1.73
N MET A 139 14.78 19.49 -0.75
CA MET A 139 13.38 19.10 -0.62
C MET A 139 12.65 19.75 -1.80
N ASP A 140 12.60 19.10 -2.96
CA ASP A 140 11.98 19.63 -4.18
C ASP A 140 10.44 19.59 -4.12
N GLY A 141 9.88 20.15 -3.04
CA GLY A 141 8.50 20.58 -2.98
C GLY A 141 8.25 21.74 -3.94
N GLY A 142 8.17 21.46 -5.25
CA GLY A 142 7.73 22.43 -6.24
C GLY A 142 8.37 22.29 -7.60
N SER A 143 7.82 21.41 -8.45
CA SER A 143 7.81 21.68 -9.89
C SER A 143 6.42 21.43 -10.47
N LEU A 144 5.67 22.52 -10.64
CA LEU A 144 4.37 22.55 -11.30
C LEU A 144 4.46 22.49 -12.83
N LEU A 145 5.64 22.43 -13.43
CA LEU A 145 5.80 22.34 -14.88
C LEU A 145 6.96 21.41 -15.24
N GLY A 146 6.66 20.30 -15.91
CA GLY A 146 7.64 19.55 -16.68
C GLY A 146 7.85 18.12 -16.18
N LYS A 147 7.27 17.20 -16.93
CA LYS A 147 7.64 15.78 -16.96
C LYS A 147 9.16 15.67 -17.04
N ARG A 148 9.83 15.27 -15.96
CA ARG A 148 11.20 14.73 -16.03
C ARG A 148 11.07 13.26 -16.44
N PRO A 149 11.49 12.86 -17.66
CA PRO A 149 11.71 11.46 -17.96
C PRO A 149 12.97 11.05 -17.20
N GLY A 150 12.82 10.22 -16.17
CA GLY A 150 13.96 9.57 -15.51
C GLY A 150 14.86 10.52 -14.71
N ALA A 151 14.32 11.18 -13.67
CA ALA A 151 15.17 11.39 -12.50
C ALA A 151 15.74 10.01 -12.15
N ALA A 152 17.06 9.85 -12.25
CA ALA A 152 17.72 8.62 -11.85
C ALA A 152 17.15 8.27 -10.48
N GLN A 153 16.50 7.12 -10.39
CA GLN A 153 15.93 6.65 -9.15
C GLN A 153 17.15 6.27 -8.31
N ASP A 154 17.66 7.24 -7.56
CA ASP A 154 18.84 7.06 -6.72
C ASP A 154 18.60 5.81 -5.88
N ASP A 155 19.59 4.92 -5.87
CA ASP A 155 19.49 3.65 -5.16
C ASP A 155 19.14 3.92 -3.68
N PRO A 156 17.97 3.47 -3.19
CA PRO A 156 17.57 3.67 -1.80
C PRO A 156 18.61 3.16 -0.79
N ALA A 157 19.47 2.20 -1.17
CA ALA A 157 20.56 1.73 -0.33
C ALA A 157 21.57 2.83 0.03
N GLY A 158 21.74 3.84 -0.83
CA GLY A 158 22.63 4.99 -0.60
C GLY A 158 22.02 6.09 0.28
N MET A 159 20.72 6.05 0.55
CA MET A 159 20.03 7.14 1.26
C MET A 159 20.08 6.97 2.79
N PRO A 160 20.01 8.06 3.57
CA PRO A 160 19.76 7.97 5.00
C PRO A 160 18.40 7.33 5.31
N PRO A 161 18.28 6.49 6.35
CA PRO A 161 17.02 5.98 6.89
C PRO A 161 15.88 7.00 7.00
N GLU A 162 16.15 8.21 7.52
CA GLU A 162 15.13 9.26 7.63
C GLU A 162 14.63 9.71 6.24
N HIS A 163 15.52 9.76 5.24
CA HIS A 163 15.15 10.09 3.87
C HIS A 163 14.25 9.03 3.25
N ILE A 164 14.61 7.76 3.43
CA ILE A 164 13.81 6.65 2.92
C ILE A 164 12.41 6.68 3.54
N LEU A 165 12.31 6.94 4.85
CA LEU A 165 11.01 7.09 5.50
C LEU A 165 10.21 8.26 4.90
N HIS A 166 10.85 9.39 4.63
CA HIS A 166 10.19 10.54 4.00
C HIS A 166 9.60 10.17 2.64
N LEU A 167 10.36 9.47 1.79
CA LEU A 167 9.90 9.00 0.49
C LEU A 167 8.75 7.99 0.63
N VAL A 168 8.81 7.07 1.59
CA VAL A 168 7.70 6.16 1.91
C VAL A 168 6.43 6.95 2.26
N LEU A 169 6.52 7.97 3.12
CA LEU A 169 5.38 8.79 3.52
C LEU A 169 4.81 9.64 2.36
N GLN A 170 5.69 10.17 1.50
CA GLN A 170 5.30 10.89 0.29
C GLN A 170 4.50 9.98 -0.66
N ASP A 171 4.96 8.76 -0.87
CA ASP A 171 4.27 7.79 -1.74
C ASP A 171 2.98 7.27 -1.11
N CYS A 172 2.93 7.09 0.22
CA CYS A 172 1.68 6.80 0.94
C CYS A 172 0.65 7.90 0.69
N THR A 173 1.07 9.16 0.74
CA THR A 173 0.21 10.32 0.49
C THR A 173 -0.26 10.36 -0.96
N SER A 174 0.65 10.16 -1.91
CA SER A 174 0.33 10.10 -3.34
C SER A 174 -0.66 8.98 -3.64
N CYS A 175 -0.44 7.79 -3.06
CA CYS A 175 -1.32 6.62 -3.22
C CYS A 175 -2.71 6.90 -2.67
N HIS A 176 -2.80 7.43 -1.45
CA HIS A 176 -4.08 7.75 -0.83
C HIS A 176 -4.84 8.84 -1.59
N SER A 177 -4.15 9.87 -2.09
CA SER A 177 -4.79 10.95 -2.86
C SER A 177 -5.51 10.40 -4.11
N ARG A 178 -4.87 9.45 -4.78
CA ARG A 178 -5.37 8.86 -6.03
C ARG A 178 -6.38 7.76 -5.77
N PHE A 179 -6.09 6.84 -4.86
CA PHE A 179 -6.75 5.54 -4.76
C PHE A 179 -7.57 5.31 -3.48
N ARG A 180 -7.54 6.21 -2.50
CA ARG A 180 -8.37 6.12 -1.28
C ARG A 180 -9.51 7.12 -1.32
N GLN A 181 -10.71 6.69 -0.92
CA GLN A 181 -11.84 7.58 -0.70
C GLN A 181 -11.50 8.55 0.43
N LYS A 182 -11.92 9.82 0.29
CA LYS A 182 -11.86 10.77 1.40
C LYS A 182 -12.82 10.30 2.48
N GLN A 183 -12.36 10.27 3.72
CA GLN A 183 -13.27 10.08 4.85
C GLN A 183 -14.04 11.39 5.02
N GLN A 184 -15.36 11.28 5.10
CA GLN A 184 -16.26 12.41 5.40
C GLN A 184 -16.14 12.79 6.87
#